data_AF-A0AAN8K6I0-F1
#
_entry.id   AF-A0AAN8K6I0-F1
#
_cell.length_a   1.000
_cell.length_b   1.000
_cell.length_c   1.000
_cell.angle_alpha   90.00
_cell.angle_beta   90.00
_cell.angle_gamma   90.00
#
_symmetry.space_group_name_H-M   'P 1'
#
loop_
_entity.id
_entity.type
_entity.pdbx_description
1 polymer ?
#
loop_
_entity_poly.entity_id
_entity_poly.type
_entity_poly.pdbx_seq_one_letter_code
_entity_poly.pdbx_strand_id
1 'polypeptide(L)'
;MISSILKVFTVLILGHILFNISALSCEFQTKLRGKWFFTGENRHTNVRIRSNVIIFKASRYVKIRYRCIESRGNIYLLKNTAHQKRNETLCIGFIYVADNPQGEFLVSRMIGRGRDSFIFSPIQVRNPRSININNTCDAEVSQQRKFIYRKGNECRLPRSLLGTWGFTLRQSSSLTMGRRNITIHYLNNNHLTMNCETRDGDMYLFRRAAFYNVTTDAVMCFYIVPVVDDPYYSYQMTRIIAGNIMEGQVRTVPRGQPLNVHQDCDMIDSPARPEYLYRLDTIL
;
A
#
# COMPACT_ATOMS: atom_id res chain seq x y z
N MET A 1 -30.39 -52.52 18.57
CA MET A 1 -29.49 -52.05 17.50
C MET A 1 -29.79 -50.61 17.00
N ILE A 2 -30.46 -49.77 17.79
CA ILE A 2 -30.84 -48.37 17.42
C ILE A 2 -30.13 -47.31 18.29
N SER A 3 -29.50 -47.72 19.40
CA SER A 3 -28.87 -46.80 20.37
C SER A 3 -27.51 -46.23 19.93
N SER A 4 -26.80 -46.91 19.03
CA SER A 4 -25.44 -46.52 18.65
C SER A 4 -25.37 -45.47 17.53
N ILE A 5 -26.45 -45.30 16.76
CA ILE A 5 -26.50 -44.35 15.62
C ILE A 5 -26.76 -42.92 16.11
N LEU A 6 -27.48 -42.76 17.23
CA LEU A 6 -27.84 -41.43 17.75
C LEU A 6 -26.65 -40.67 18.37
N LYS A 7 -25.64 -41.38 18.92
CA LYS A 7 -24.43 -40.78 19.49
C LYS A 7 -23.45 -40.27 18.44
N VAL A 8 -23.44 -40.86 17.24
CA VAL A 8 -22.53 -40.43 16.15
C VAL A 8 -23.02 -39.13 15.51
N PHE A 9 -24.34 -38.93 15.40
CA PHE A 9 -24.92 -37.71 14.84
C PHE A 9 -24.80 -36.47 15.74
N THR A 10 -24.81 -36.63 17.07
CA THR A 10 -24.66 -35.47 17.98
C THR A 10 -23.23 -34.93 18.02
N VAL A 11 -22.22 -35.78 17.81
CA VAL A 11 -20.81 -35.35 17.75
C VAL A 11 -20.49 -34.64 16.43
N LEU A 12 -21.11 -35.05 15.31
CA LEU A 12 -20.93 -34.39 14.01
C LEU A 12 -21.59 -33.01 13.93
N ILE A 13 -22.74 -32.81 14.60
CA ILE A 13 -23.42 -31.50 14.60
C ILE A 13 -22.72 -30.51 15.55
N LEU A 14 -22.12 -30.96 16.66
CA LEU A 14 -21.24 -30.10 17.46
C LEU A 14 -19.89 -29.81 16.77
N GLY A 15 -19.39 -30.73 15.93
CA GLY A 15 -18.16 -30.55 15.16
C GLY A 15 -18.28 -29.52 14.02
N HIS A 16 -19.47 -29.35 13.43
CA HIS A 16 -19.69 -28.38 12.36
C HIS A 16 -20.03 -26.96 12.84
N ILE A 17 -20.47 -26.78 14.09
CA ILE A 17 -20.77 -25.45 14.64
C ILE A 17 -19.50 -24.75 15.18
N LEU A 18 -18.40 -25.49 15.39
CA LEU A 18 -17.14 -24.93 15.91
C LEU A 18 -16.13 -24.49 14.83
N PHE A 19 -16.46 -24.61 13.54
CA PHE A 19 -15.54 -24.28 12.43
C PHE A 19 -15.99 -23.13 11.52
N ASN A 20 -16.87 -22.24 12.01
CA ASN A 20 -17.24 -21.01 11.30
C ASN A 20 -17.19 -19.76 12.19
N ILE A 21 -16.16 -19.67 13.04
CA ILE A 21 -15.62 -18.36 13.41
C ILE A 21 -14.24 -18.30 12.77
N SER A 22 -14.24 -18.09 11.45
CA SER A 22 -13.15 -17.36 10.82
C SER A 22 -13.05 -16.05 11.59
N ALA A 23 -12.16 -16.01 12.59
CA ALA A 23 -11.78 -14.78 13.24
C ALA A 23 -11.36 -13.86 12.11
N LEU A 24 -12.23 -12.91 11.73
CA LEU A 24 -11.88 -11.90 10.75
C LEU A 24 -10.60 -11.27 11.30
N SER A 25 -9.47 -11.60 10.68
CA SER A 25 -8.21 -10.98 11.04
C SER A 25 -8.42 -9.50 10.79
N CYS A 26 -8.39 -8.67 11.85
CA CYS A 26 -8.49 -7.24 11.62
C CYS A 26 -7.30 -6.81 10.75
N GLU A 27 -7.61 -6.43 9.51
CA GLU A 27 -6.64 -5.98 8.54
C GLU A 27 -6.96 -4.56 8.05
N PHE A 28 -5.91 -3.76 7.92
CA PHE A 28 -5.97 -2.47 7.26
C PHE A 28 -6.10 -2.67 5.76
N GLN A 29 -6.99 -1.86 5.17
CA GLN A 29 -7.13 -1.75 3.71
C GLN A 29 -5.77 -1.52 3.06
N THR A 30 -5.53 -2.19 1.94
CA THR A 30 -4.26 -2.14 1.18
C THR A 30 -3.83 -0.70 0.89
N LYS A 31 -4.78 0.16 0.52
CA LYS A 31 -4.56 1.60 0.25
C LYS A 31 -3.98 2.38 1.43
N LEU A 32 -4.24 1.96 2.67
CA LEU A 32 -3.70 2.58 3.88
C LEU A 32 -2.31 2.06 4.23
N ARG A 33 -1.87 0.91 3.70
CA ARG A 33 -0.57 0.32 4.04
C ARG A 33 0.56 1.21 3.49
N GLY A 34 1.65 1.31 4.25
CA GLY A 34 2.79 2.15 3.88
C GLY A 34 3.19 3.12 4.99
N LYS A 35 3.98 4.13 4.64
CA LYS A 35 4.46 5.16 5.57
C LYS A 35 3.86 6.51 5.20
N TRP A 36 3.24 7.14 6.19
CA TRP A 36 2.51 8.38 6.07
C TRP A 36 3.06 9.45 7.01
N PHE A 37 2.92 10.70 6.61
CA PHE A 37 3.35 11.88 7.35
C PHE A 37 2.15 12.77 7.61
N PHE A 38 2.20 13.59 8.66
CA PHE A 38 1.11 14.48 9.04
C PHE A 38 1.37 15.89 8.52
N THR A 39 0.33 16.52 7.98
CA THR A 39 0.44 17.88 7.43
C THR A 39 0.58 18.91 8.53
N GLY A 40 1.51 19.85 8.37
CA GLY A 40 1.84 20.86 9.38
C GLY A 40 2.63 20.35 10.59
N GLU A 41 3.02 19.07 10.61
CA GLU A 41 3.80 18.48 11.70
C GLU A 41 5.29 18.32 11.35
N ASN A 42 6.10 18.03 12.35
CA ASN A 42 7.52 17.73 12.17
C ASN A 42 7.74 16.54 11.22
N ARG A 43 8.76 16.59 10.35
CA ARG A 43 9.18 15.49 9.45
C ARG A 43 9.44 14.15 10.14
N HIS A 44 9.71 14.17 11.45
CA HIS A 44 9.92 12.98 12.26
C HIS A 44 8.61 12.35 12.75
N THR A 45 7.50 13.09 12.70
CA THR A 45 6.16 12.60 13.02
C THR A 45 5.58 11.84 11.83
N ASN A 46 5.42 10.52 11.99
CA ASN A 46 4.93 9.66 10.91
C ASN A 46 4.18 8.45 11.46
N VAL A 47 3.35 7.86 10.62
CA VAL A 47 2.67 6.59 10.91
C VAL A 47 3.00 5.58 9.83
N ARG A 48 3.43 4.38 10.24
CA ARG A 48 3.63 3.24 9.34
C ARG A 48 2.55 2.20 9.58
N ILE A 49 1.75 1.94 8.56
CA ILE A 49 0.61 1.03 8.58
C ILE A 49 1.03 -0.24 7.82
N ARG A 50 0.85 -1.40 8.45
CA ARG A 50 1.05 -2.75 7.87
C ARG A 50 -0.31 -3.45 7.75
N SER A 51 -0.34 -4.73 7.37
CA SER A 51 -1.59 -5.50 7.27
C SER A 51 -2.42 -5.46 8.56
N ASN A 52 -1.82 -5.65 9.73
CA ASN A 52 -2.54 -5.75 11.01
C ASN A 52 -1.96 -4.89 12.14
N VAL A 53 -0.95 -4.06 11.84
CA VAL A 53 -0.20 -3.28 12.83
C VAL A 53 -0.01 -1.85 12.36
N ILE A 54 -0.17 -0.90 13.27
CA ILE A 54 0.23 0.49 13.09
C ILE A 54 1.39 0.82 14.01
N ILE A 55 2.37 1.55 13.49
CA ILE A 55 3.49 2.09 14.23
C ILE A 55 3.44 3.60 14.09
N PHE A 56 3.06 4.30 15.14
CA PHE A 56 3.10 5.75 15.21
C PHE A 56 4.41 6.21 15.82
N LYS A 57 5.05 7.20 15.22
CA LYS A 57 6.24 7.89 15.73
C LYS A 57 5.85 9.35 15.94
N ALA A 58 5.80 9.79 17.19
CA ALA A 58 5.55 11.19 17.53
C ALA A 58 6.83 12.03 17.45
N SER A 59 7.98 11.41 17.77
CA SER A 59 9.30 12.02 17.72
C SER A 59 10.38 10.97 17.46
N ARG A 60 11.66 11.33 17.54
CA ARG A 60 12.77 10.37 17.46
C ARG A 60 12.75 9.35 18.61
N TYR A 61 12.21 9.74 19.76
CA TYR A 61 12.25 8.94 21.00
C TYR A 61 10.89 8.31 21.33
N VAL A 62 9.79 8.92 20.90
CA VAL A 62 8.43 8.45 21.20
C VAL A 62 7.87 7.65 20.03
N LYS A 63 7.68 6.35 20.26
CA LYS A 63 7.13 5.39 19.30
C LYS A 63 6.09 4.51 19.98
N ILE A 64 4.91 4.43 19.38
CA ILE A 64 3.81 3.60 19.87
C ILE A 64 3.44 2.59 18.79
N ARG A 65 3.23 1.34 19.21
CA ARG A 65 2.86 0.25 18.31
C ARG A 65 1.49 -0.27 18.71
N TYR A 66 0.64 -0.41 17.71
CA TYR A 66 -0.73 -0.84 17.83
C TYR A 66 -0.96 -2.10 17.00
N ARG A 67 -1.71 -3.05 17.54
CA ARG A 67 -2.27 -4.17 16.80
C ARG A 67 -3.75 -3.88 16.55
N CYS A 68 -4.24 -4.13 15.34
CA CYS A 68 -5.67 -4.05 15.11
C CYS A 68 -6.40 -5.22 15.77
N ILE A 69 -7.50 -4.93 16.44
CA ILE A 69 -8.34 -5.92 17.10
C ILE A 69 -9.73 -6.02 16.47
N GLU A 70 -10.23 -4.94 15.86
CA GLU A 70 -11.50 -4.93 15.11
C GLU A 70 -11.45 -3.85 14.04
N SER A 71 -12.07 -4.10 12.88
CA SER A 71 -12.29 -3.09 11.84
C SER A 71 -13.74 -3.12 11.37
N ARG A 72 -14.27 -1.94 11.03
CA ARG A 72 -15.57 -1.78 10.37
C ARG A 72 -15.49 -0.67 9.34
N GLY A 73 -15.54 -1.03 8.06
CA GLY A 73 -15.34 -0.08 6.96
C GLY A 73 -13.96 0.57 7.04
N ASN A 74 -13.92 1.87 7.36
CA ASN A 74 -12.70 2.65 7.51
C ASN A 74 -12.35 2.98 8.97
N ILE A 75 -13.07 2.41 9.94
CA ILE A 75 -12.87 2.57 11.37
C ILE A 75 -12.10 1.37 11.91
N TYR A 76 -11.09 1.63 12.73
CA TYR A 76 -10.21 0.61 13.28
C TYR A 76 -10.06 0.80 14.78
N LEU A 77 -10.28 -0.29 15.51
CA LEU A 77 -10.04 -0.40 16.93
C LEU A 77 -8.68 -1.06 17.17
N LEU A 78 -7.83 -0.37 17.91
CA LEU A 78 -6.42 -0.66 18.03
C LEU A 78 -6.01 -0.86 19.48
N LYS A 79 -5.22 -1.89 19.76
CA LYS A 79 -4.66 -2.17 21.09
C LYS A 79 -3.16 -1.91 21.12
N ASN A 80 -2.68 -1.16 22.10
CA ASN A 80 -1.26 -0.90 22.29
C ASN A 80 -0.53 -2.21 22.61
N THR A 81 0.53 -2.52 21.86
CA THR A 81 1.28 -3.77 22.02
C THR A 81 2.26 -3.74 23.20
N ALA A 82 2.77 -2.56 23.58
CA ALA A 82 3.74 -2.44 24.67
C ALA A 82 3.08 -2.57 26.06
N HIS A 83 1.81 -2.18 26.16
CA HIS A 83 1.06 -2.16 27.41
C HIS A 83 -0.24 -2.98 27.31
N GLN A 84 -0.15 -4.22 26.82
CA GLN A 84 -1.32 -5.09 26.71
C GLN A 84 -2.07 -5.26 28.04
N LYS A 85 -1.35 -5.27 29.18
CA LYS A 85 -1.91 -5.35 30.54
C LYS A 85 -2.67 -4.09 30.98
N ARG A 86 -2.38 -2.92 30.40
CA ARG A 86 -3.06 -1.65 30.73
C ARG A 86 -4.28 -1.37 29.87
N ASN A 87 -4.62 -2.26 28.93
CA ASN A 87 -5.79 -2.12 28.05
C ASN A 87 -5.86 -0.77 27.33
N GLU A 88 -4.68 -0.28 26.97
CA GLU A 88 -4.52 0.95 26.21
C GLU A 88 -5.02 0.73 24.78
N THR A 89 -6.06 1.48 24.44
CA THR A 89 -6.83 1.32 23.22
C THR A 89 -6.96 2.65 22.49
N LEU A 90 -7.08 2.58 21.18
CA LEU A 90 -7.28 3.72 20.29
C LEU A 90 -8.33 3.35 19.25
N CYS A 91 -9.34 4.20 19.04
CA CYS A 91 -10.21 4.08 17.89
C CYS A 91 -9.95 5.22 16.91
N ILE A 92 -9.72 4.87 15.64
CA ILE A 92 -9.42 5.81 14.56
C ILE A 92 -10.19 5.46 13.29
N GLY A 93 -10.62 6.48 12.57
CA GLY A 93 -11.15 6.39 11.22
C GLY A 93 -10.18 6.97 10.19
N PHE A 94 -10.12 6.38 9.00
CA PHE A 94 -9.40 6.92 7.85
C PHE A 94 -10.37 7.30 6.74
N ILE A 95 -10.57 8.58 6.51
CA ILE A 95 -11.47 9.08 5.47
C ILE A 95 -10.60 9.43 4.26
N TYR A 96 -10.84 8.78 3.13
CA TYR A 96 -10.17 9.14 1.88
C TYR A 96 -10.66 10.51 1.43
N VAL A 97 -9.74 11.41 1.04
CA VAL A 97 -10.10 12.74 0.55
C VAL A 97 -9.43 12.92 -0.80
N ALA A 98 -10.20 12.70 -1.87
CA ALA A 98 -9.73 12.94 -3.23
C ALA A 98 -9.32 14.40 -3.41
N ASP A 99 -8.25 14.62 -4.18
CA ASP A 99 -7.80 15.94 -4.66
C ASP A 99 -7.58 17.01 -3.59
N ASN A 100 -7.31 16.60 -2.34
CA ASN A 100 -7.02 17.55 -1.27
C ASN A 100 -5.52 17.87 -1.21
N PRO A 101 -5.10 19.14 -1.34
CA PRO A 101 -3.68 19.51 -1.32
C PRO A 101 -3.01 19.23 0.04
N GLN A 102 -3.79 19.05 1.10
CA GLN A 102 -3.29 18.78 2.44
C GLN A 102 -3.02 17.30 2.71
N GLY A 103 -3.50 16.36 1.90
CA GLY A 103 -3.18 14.93 2.06
C GLY A 103 -4.24 13.98 1.50
N GLU A 104 -3.86 12.71 1.34
CA GLU A 104 -4.69 11.66 0.72
C GLU A 104 -5.77 11.12 1.66
N PHE A 105 -5.50 11.13 2.98
CA PHE A 105 -6.44 10.66 3.99
C PHE A 105 -6.55 11.65 5.12
N LEU A 106 -7.77 11.84 5.60
CA LEU A 106 -8.07 12.46 6.87
C LEU A 106 -8.14 11.38 7.95
N VAL A 107 -7.21 11.40 8.88
CA VAL A 107 -7.28 10.57 10.09
C VAL A 107 -8.18 11.28 11.08
N SER A 108 -9.23 10.62 11.54
CA SER A 108 -10.10 11.10 12.61
C SER A 108 -9.93 10.20 13.81
N ARG A 109 -9.62 10.78 14.97
CA ARG A 109 -9.77 10.08 16.24
C ARG A 109 -11.27 9.89 16.48
N MET A 110 -11.67 8.70 16.93
CA MET A 110 -13.06 8.34 17.20
C MET A 110 -13.21 7.85 18.63
N ILE A 111 -12.47 8.45 19.54
CA ILE A 111 -12.45 8.11 20.96
C ILE A 111 -11.99 9.34 21.74
N GLY A 112 -12.36 9.43 23.02
CA GLY A 112 -11.98 10.54 23.89
C GLY A 112 -10.47 10.88 23.84
N ARG A 113 -10.13 12.11 24.22
CA ARG A 113 -8.73 12.58 24.20
C ARG A 113 -7.83 11.64 25.00
N GLY A 114 -6.71 11.25 24.39
CA GLY A 114 -5.69 10.45 25.06
C GLY A 114 -4.93 11.27 26.11
N ARG A 115 -4.07 10.61 26.88
CA ARG A 115 -3.21 11.30 27.86
C ARG A 115 -2.30 12.33 27.19
N ASP A 116 -1.79 12.00 26.01
CA ASP A 116 -0.92 12.88 25.24
C ASP A 116 -1.72 13.62 24.15
N SER A 117 -1.25 14.80 23.72
CA SER A 117 -1.97 15.70 22.82
C SER A 117 -2.00 15.28 21.33
N PHE A 118 -1.40 14.14 20.96
CA PHE A 118 -1.35 13.67 19.58
C PHE A 118 -2.52 12.74 19.20
N ILE A 119 -2.83 12.69 17.90
CA ILE A 119 -4.00 11.96 17.38
C ILE A 119 -3.96 10.44 17.67
N PHE A 120 -2.77 9.86 17.78
CA PHE A 120 -2.51 8.45 18.08
C PHE A 120 -2.28 8.14 19.57
N SER A 121 -2.64 9.03 20.49
CA SER A 121 -2.49 8.75 21.94
C SER A 121 -3.46 7.67 22.41
N PRO A 122 -3.04 6.64 23.14
CA PRO A 122 -3.97 5.65 23.64
C PRO A 122 -4.82 6.22 24.78
N ILE A 123 -5.96 5.59 25.05
CA ILE A 123 -6.69 5.73 26.31
C ILE A 123 -6.70 4.40 27.05
N GLN A 124 -6.69 4.47 28.38
CA GLN A 124 -6.86 3.29 29.22
C GLN A 124 -8.35 2.99 29.37
N VAL A 125 -8.80 1.85 28.85
CA VAL A 125 -10.20 1.42 28.97
C VAL A 125 -10.37 0.62 30.27
N ARG A 126 -11.40 0.97 31.06
CA ARG A 126 -11.66 0.37 32.38
C ARG A 126 -12.08 -1.11 32.29
N ASN A 127 -12.89 -1.47 31.28
CA ASN A 127 -13.41 -2.82 31.09
C ASN A 127 -12.86 -3.49 29.83
N PRO A 128 -11.81 -4.33 29.92
CA PRO A 128 -11.17 -4.91 28.75
C PRO A 128 -11.90 -6.06 28.08
N ARG A 129 -12.80 -6.73 28.82
CA ARG A 129 -13.55 -7.90 28.33
C ARG A 129 -14.65 -7.53 27.34
N SER A 130 -14.99 -6.26 27.22
CA SER A 130 -16.05 -5.78 26.34
C SER A 130 -15.55 -4.94 25.16
N ILE A 131 -14.26 -4.65 25.02
CA ILE A 131 -13.78 -3.65 24.04
C ILE A 131 -14.15 -4.07 22.60
N ASN A 132 -15.03 -3.28 21.98
CA ASN A 132 -15.40 -3.38 20.57
C ASN A 132 -15.70 -1.98 19.99
N ILE A 133 -15.87 -1.87 18.67
CA ILE A 133 -16.13 -0.59 18.01
C ILE A 133 -17.41 0.07 18.56
N ASN A 134 -18.48 -0.68 18.80
CA ASN A 134 -19.78 -0.12 19.22
C ASN A 134 -19.73 0.57 20.57
N ASN A 135 -18.88 0.11 21.49
CA ASN A 135 -18.82 0.67 22.86
C ASN A 135 -17.56 1.48 23.16
N THR A 136 -16.59 1.47 22.26
CA THR A 136 -15.30 2.14 22.45
C THR A 136 -15.12 3.29 21.46
N CYS A 137 -15.68 3.18 20.26
CA CYS A 137 -15.62 4.23 19.26
C CYS A 137 -16.81 5.16 19.42
N ASP A 138 -16.54 6.44 19.63
CA ASP A 138 -17.52 7.51 19.65
C ASP A 138 -17.03 8.61 18.72
N ALA A 139 -17.69 8.69 17.55
CA ALA A 139 -17.35 9.67 16.52
C ALA A 139 -17.78 11.09 16.89
N GLU A 140 -18.73 11.25 17.82
CA GLU A 140 -19.26 12.55 18.25
C GLU A 140 -18.33 13.21 19.28
N VAL A 141 -17.69 12.39 20.13
CA VAL A 141 -16.86 12.88 21.25
C VAL A 141 -15.47 13.37 20.83
N SER A 142 -14.98 13.06 19.63
CA SER A 142 -13.59 13.34 19.25
C SER A 142 -13.44 14.08 17.91
N GLN A 143 -13.07 15.36 18.01
CA GLN A 143 -12.85 16.26 16.86
C GLN A 143 -11.40 16.29 16.36
N GLN A 144 -10.50 15.45 16.91
CA GLN A 144 -9.10 15.47 16.48
C GLN A 144 -8.96 14.85 15.09
N ARG A 145 -8.73 15.73 14.11
CA ARG A 145 -8.56 15.38 12.71
C ARG A 145 -7.20 15.84 12.21
N LYS A 146 -6.50 15.00 11.48
CA LYS A 146 -5.23 15.33 10.85
C LYS A 146 -5.15 14.72 9.46
N PHE A 147 -4.77 15.51 8.48
CA PHE A 147 -4.43 14.99 7.16
C PHE A 147 -3.12 14.24 7.23
N ILE A 148 -3.10 13.09 6.56
CA ILE A 148 -1.90 12.33 6.30
C ILE A 148 -1.65 12.24 4.80
N TYR A 149 -0.38 12.30 4.43
CA TYR A 149 0.09 12.19 3.06
C TYR A 149 1.25 11.21 3.00
N ARG A 150 1.41 10.50 1.88
CA ARG A 150 2.68 9.83 1.62
C ARG A 150 3.64 10.92 1.23
N LYS A 151 4.77 11.00 1.96
CA LYS A 151 5.93 11.66 1.36
C LYS A 151 6.29 10.75 0.20
N GLY A 152 5.88 11.12 -1.01
CA GLY A 152 6.47 10.55 -2.20
C GLY A 152 7.96 10.64 -1.97
N ASN A 153 8.61 9.50 -1.71
CA ASN A 153 10.06 9.48 -1.84
C ASN A 153 10.27 10.00 -3.25
N GLU A 154 11.07 11.07 -3.42
CA GLU A 154 11.42 11.56 -4.76
C GLU A 154 11.62 10.32 -5.62
N CYS A 155 10.74 10.13 -6.61
CA CYS A 155 10.60 8.83 -7.25
C CYS A 155 11.94 8.50 -7.90
N ARG A 156 12.66 7.55 -7.27
CA ARG A 156 14.04 7.24 -7.56
C ARG A 156 14.24 5.75 -7.63
N LEU A 157 14.91 5.33 -8.70
CA LEU A 157 15.37 3.97 -8.85
C LEU A 157 16.60 3.74 -7.94
N PRO A 158 16.68 2.58 -7.26
CA PRO A 158 17.85 2.19 -6.47
C PRO A 158 19.07 2.06 -7.38
N ARG A 159 20.28 2.25 -6.82
CA ARG A 159 21.53 2.17 -7.59
C ARG A 159 21.69 0.85 -8.35
N SER A 160 21.17 -0.24 -7.79
CA SER A 160 21.24 -1.57 -8.38
C SER A 160 20.40 -1.76 -9.64
N LEU A 161 19.44 -0.86 -9.90
CA LEU A 161 18.64 -0.83 -11.13
C LEU A 161 19.19 0.15 -12.18
N LEU A 162 20.15 1.00 -11.83
CA LEU A 162 20.66 2.01 -12.76
C LEU A 162 21.54 1.38 -13.84
N GLY A 163 21.40 1.86 -15.07
CA GLY A 163 22.17 1.39 -16.22
C GLY A 163 21.28 0.97 -17.38
N THR A 164 21.88 0.30 -18.36
CA THR A 164 21.18 -0.25 -19.52
C THR A 164 21.06 -1.75 -19.38
N TRP A 165 19.83 -2.24 -19.57
CA TRP A 165 19.44 -3.63 -19.42
C TRP A 165 18.95 -4.17 -20.75
N GLY A 166 19.25 -5.43 -21.03
CA GLY A 166 18.44 -6.21 -21.95
C GLY A 166 17.18 -6.69 -21.24
N PHE A 167 16.09 -6.86 -21.98
CA PHE A 167 14.85 -7.33 -21.38
C PHE A 167 13.96 -8.07 -22.37
N THR A 168 13.15 -9.01 -21.87
CA THR A 168 12.43 -9.99 -22.69
C THR A 168 11.21 -9.45 -23.47
N LEU A 169 10.98 -8.14 -23.47
CA LEU A 169 9.92 -7.52 -24.24
C LEU A 169 10.26 -7.56 -25.74
N ARG A 170 9.46 -8.31 -26.51
CA ARG A 170 9.72 -8.62 -27.93
C ARG A 170 9.87 -7.41 -28.87
N GLN A 171 9.36 -6.23 -28.50
CA GLN A 171 9.34 -5.03 -29.35
C GLN A 171 10.48 -4.05 -29.04
N SER A 172 11.36 -4.40 -28.11
CA SER A 172 12.40 -3.51 -27.60
C SER A 172 13.78 -4.14 -27.64
N SER A 173 14.78 -3.32 -27.90
CA SER A 173 16.18 -3.71 -27.90
C SER A 173 16.80 -3.63 -26.51
N SER A 174 16.46 -2.61 -25.73
CA SER A 174 17.05 -2.37 -24.41
C SER A 174 16.25 -1.38 -23.56
N LEU A 175 16.50 -1.38 -22.26
CA LEU A 175 15.87 -0.53 -21.28
C LEU A 175 16.95 0.21 -20.49
N THR A 176 16.98 1.53 -20.59
CA THR A 176 17.88 2.36 -19.78
C THR A 176 17.12 2.90 -18.57
N MET A 177 17.63 2.64 -17.38
CA MET A 177 17.08 3.15 -16.13
C MET A 177 18.03 4.20 -15.55
N GLY A 178 17.58 5.45 -15.54
CA GLY A 178 18.25 6.54 -14.84
C GLY A 178 17.74 6.72 -13.42
N ARG A 179 18.25 7.73 -12.71
CA ARG A 179 17.90 7.92 -11.29
C ARG A 179 16.41 8.24 -11.08
N ARG A 180 15.76 8.89 -12.05
CA ARG A 180 14.35 9.34 -11.97
C ARG A 180 13.58 9.11 -13.26
N ASN A 181 14.10 8.32 -14.18
CA ASN A 181 13.48 8.09 -15.47
C ASN A 181 13.83 6.71 -15.99
N ILE A 182 13.03 6.26 -16.94
CA ILE A 182 13.28 5.06 -17.72
C ILE A 182 13.16 5.42 -19.19
N THR A 183 13.93 4.76 -20.02
CA THR A 183 13.88 4.87 -21.47
C THR A 183 13.80 3.48 -22.07
N ILE A 184 12.67 3.17 -22.69
CA ILE A 184 12.49 1.96 -23.50
C ILE A 184 13.02 2.27 -24.90
N HIS A 185 14.00 1.51 -25.37
CA HIS A 185 14.52 1.58 -26.73
C HIS A 185 13.84 0.49 -27.57
N TYR A 186 13.12 0.90 -28.61
CA TYR A 186 12.39 0.00 -29.49
C TYR A 186 13.29 -0.56 -30.61
N LEU A 187 12.88 -1.68 -31.19
CA LEU A 187 13.61 -2.29 -32.32
C LEU A 187 13.62 -1.43 -33.59
N ASN A 188 12.69 -0.49 -33.73
CA ASN A 188 12.61 0.46 -34.84
C ASN A 188 13.43 1.76 -34.61
N ASN A 189 14.38 1.75 -33.66
CA ASN A 189 15.20 2.91 -33.24
C ASN A 189 14.42 4.06 -32.58
N ASN A 190 13.11 3.93 -32.36
CA ASN A 190 12.37 4.89 -31.54
C ASN A 190 12.63 4.63 -30.05
N HIS A 191 12.35 5.63 -29.21
CA HIS A 191 12.46 5.48 -27.77
C HIS A 191 11.32 6.18 -27.02
N LEU A 192 10.97 5.62 -25.87
CA LEU A 192 9.99 6.18 -24.94
C LEU A 192 10.67 6.46 -23.60
N THR A 193 10.92 7.75 -23.33
CA THR A 193 11.42 8.21 -22.03
C THR A 193 10.26 8.64 -21.14
N MET A 194 10.21 8.11 -19.93
CA MET A 194 9.19 8.45 -18.93
C MET A 194 9.86 8.79 -17.59
N ASN A 195 9.35 9.80 -16.90
CA ASN A 195 9.84 10.21 -15.60
C ASN A 195 9.12 9.45 -14.50
N CYS A 196 9.85 9.08 -13.46
CA CYS A 196 9.34 8.47 -12.26
C CYS A 196 8.51 9.53 -11.53
N GLU A 197 7.20 9.32 -11.46
CA GLU A 197 6.26 10.24 -10.79
C GLU A 197 6.16 9.87 -9.31
N THR A 198 5.85 8.61 -9.01
CA THR A 198 5.67 8.11 -7.65
C THR A 198 6.05 6.63 -7.51
N ARG A 199 6.40 6.21 -6.30
CA ARG A 199 6.90 4.87 -5.97
C ARG A 199 6.33 4.40 -4.64
N ASP A 200 5.93 3.13 -4.59
CA ASP A 200 5.60 2.42 -3.34
C ASP A 200 6.29 1.04 -3.31
N GLY A 201 7.29 0.88 -2.44
CA GLY A 201 8.08 -0.36 -2.39
C GLY A 201 8.79 -0.62 -3.71
N ASP A 202 8.45 -1.72 -4.37
CA ASP A 202 9.00 -2.16 -5.65
C ASP A 202 8.06 -1.81 -6.83
N MET A 203 7.00 -1.06 -6.56
CA MET A 203 6.06 -0.54 -7.53
C MET A 203 6.39 0.89 -7.92
N TYR A 204 6.46 1.16 -9.22
CA TYR A 204 6.86 2.43 -9.79
C TYR A 204 5.79 2.90 -10.78
N LEU A 205 5.38 4.16 -10.67
CA LEU A 205 4.56 4.85 -11.66
C LEU A 205 5.44 5.82 -12.43
N PHE A 206 5.48 5.64 -13.74
CA PHE A 206 6.16 6.51 -14.67
C PHE A 206 5.16 7.33 -15.48
N ARG A 207 5.53 8.56 -15.79
CA ARG A 207 4.73 9.53 -16.56
C ARG A 207 5.58 10.20 -17.64
N ARG A 208 5.02 10.34 -18.84
CA ARG A 208 5.54 11.21 -19.89
C ARG A 208 4.49 12.28 -20.19
N ALA A 209 4.85 13.53 -19.97
CA ALA A 209 3.98 14.66 -20.27
C ALA A 209 3.81 14.84 -21.79
N ALA A 210 2.63 15.31 -22.22
CA ALA A 210 2.33 15.65 -23.61
C ALA A 210 2.73 14.53 -24.59
N PHE A 211 2.16 13.34 -24.41
CA PHE A 211 2.61 12.14 -25.14
C PHE A 211 2.13 12.12 -26.60
N TYR A 212 0.81 12.13 -26.81
CA TYR A 212 0.20 12.13 -28.14
C TYR A 212 -0.27 13.55 -28.54
N ASN A 213 -0.74 14.32 -27.56
CA ASN A 213 -1.15 15.71 -27.74
C ASN A 213 -0.82 16.52 -26.48
N VAL A 214 -1.02 17.83 -26.52
CA VAL A 214 -0.71 18.73 -25.39
C VAL A 214 -1.64 18.57 -24.18
N THR A 215 -2.73 17.80 -24.30
CA THR A 215 -3.76 17.62 -23.27
C THR A 215 -3.69 16.25 -22.58
N THR A 216 -2.82 15.35 -23.03
CA THR A 216 -2.71 13.98 -22.50
C THR A 216 -1.29 13.63 -22.12
N ASP A 217 -1.16 12.93 -21.00
CA ASP A 217 0.07 12.32 -20.54
C ASP A 217 -0.01 10.80 -20.72
N ALA A 218 1.15 10.16 -20.91
CA ALA A 218 1.26 8.71 -20.90
C ALA A 218 1.73 8.23 -19.53
N VAL A 219 1.14 7.14 -19.04
CA VAL A 219 1.47 6.53 -17.75
C VAL A 219 1.72 5.04 -17.90
N MET A 220 2.63 4.53 -17.09
CA MET A 220 3.03 3.14 -17.10
C MET A 220 3.44 2.73 -15.68
N CYS A 221 2.99 1.56 -15.24
CA CYS A 221 3.37 1.03 -13.94
C CYS A 221 4.19 -0.23 -14.07
N PHE A 222 5.26 -0.28 -13.29
CA PHE A 222 6.17 -1.42 -13.21
C PHE A 222 6.32 -1.90 -11.78
N TYR A 223 6.23 -3.21 -11.60
CA TYR A 223 6.65 -3.89 -10.38
C TYR A 223 7.98 -4.59 -10.66
N ILE A 224 9.06 -4.16 -10.00
CA ILE A 224 10.42 -4.63 -10.29
C ILE A 224 11.01 -5.29 -9.05
N VAL A 225 11.16 -6.61 -9.08
CA VAL A 225 11.70 -7.39 -7.97
C VAL A 225 12.96 -8.15 -8.38
N PRO A 226 13.96 -8.29 -7.48
CA PRO A 226 15.15 -9.08 -7.77
C PRO A 226 14.79 -10.57 -7.90
N VAL A 227 15.46 -11.27 -8.80
CA VAL A 227 15.41 -12.73 -8.89
C VAL A 227 16.67 -13.26 -8.21
N VAL A 228 16.52 -13.95 -7.08
CA VAL A 228 17.65 -14.30 -6.20
C VAL A 228 18.34 -15.59 -6.64
N ASP A 229 17.61 -16.48 -7.29
CA ASP A 229 18.05 -17.86 -7.58
C ASP A 229 18.12 -18.18 -9.09
N ASP A 230 18.22 -17.15 -9.94
CA ASP A 230 18.31 -17.32 -11.40
C ASP A 230 19.68 -16.84 -11.92
N PRO A 231 20.45 -17.70 -12.61
CA PRO A 231 21.78 -17.33 -13.09
C PRO A 231 21.76 -16.43 -14.33
N TYR A 232 20.62 -16.29 -15.01
CA TYR A 232 20.47 -15.54 -16.26
C TYR A 232 19.78 -14.19 -16.08
N TYR A 233 18.86 -14.09 -15.12
CA TYR A 233 18.03 -12.90 -14.92
C TYR A 233 18.29 -12.24 -13.56
N SER A 234 18.52 -10.92 -13.58
CA SER A 234 18.76 -10.15 -12.35
C SER A 234 17.46 -9.68 -11.70
N TYR A 235 16.46 -9.34 -12.50
CA TYR A 235 15.18 -8.83 -12.02
C TYR A 235 14.01 -9.35 -12.85
N GLN A 236 12.87 -9.53 -12.19
CA GLN A 236 11.58 -9.65 -12.83
C GLN A 236 10.89 -8.28 -12.78
N MET A 237 10.58 -7.76 -13.96
CA MET A 237 9.84 -6.53 -14.17
C MET A 237 8.46 -6.90 -14.70
N THR A 238 7.42 -6.56 -13.96
CA THR A 238 6.04 -6.86 -14.35
C THR A 238 5.35 -5.56 -14.71
N ARG A 239 4.96 -5.42 -15.98
CA ARG A 239 4.14 -4.29 -16.43
C ARG A 239 2.69 -4.49 -16.00
N ILE A 240 2.15 -3.51 -15.29
CA ILE A 240 0.80 -3.58 -14.70
C ILE A 240 -0.20 -2.68 -15.42
N ILE A 241 0.22 -1.56 -15.99
CA ILE A 241 -0.66 -0.82 -16.90
C ILE A 241 -0.13 -1.02 -18.32
N ALA A 242 -0.87 -1.75 -19.13
CA ALA A 242 -0.69 -1.81 -20.58
C ALA A 242 -2.04 -1.45 -21.23
N GLY A 243 -2.01 -0.54 -22.21
CA GLY A 243 -3.16 -0.34 -23.10
C GLY A 243 -3.36 -1.57 -24.02
N ASN A 244 -4.26 -1.47 -25.00
CA ASN A 244 -4.51 -2.56 -25.95
C ASN A 244 -3.23 -2.96 -26.71
N ILE A 245 -3.01 -4.27 -26.88
CA ILE A 245 -1.82 -4.97 -27.38
C ILE A 245 -1.22 -4.40 -28.69
N MET A 246 -2.01 -3.70 -29.51
CA MET A 246 -1.59 -3.21 -30.83
C MET A 246 -1.08 -1.75 -30.85
N GLU A 247 -1.40 -0.94 -29.82
CA GLU A 247 -0.96 0.48 -29.67
C GLU A 247 -0.53 0.82 -28.21
N GLY A 248 -0.60 -0.15 -27.29
CA GLY A 248 -0.82 0.09 -25.87
C GLY A 248 0.25 -0.47 -24.94
N GLN A 249 1.45 0.10 -24.99
CA GLN A 249 2.41 -0.06 -23.89
C GLN A 249 2.11 0.90 -22.73
N VAL A 250 1.45 2.02 -23.00
CA VAL A 250 1.11 3.06 -22.01
C VAL A 250 -0.40 3.25 -21.91
N ARG A 251 -0.89 3.73 -20.76
CA ARG A 251 -2.24 4.29 -20.61
C ARG A 251 -2.17 5.80 -20.78
N THR A 252 -3.16 6.40 -21.44
CA THR A 252 -3.28 7.85 -21.53
C THR A 252 -4.16 8.39 -20.40
N VAL A 253 -3.77 9.54 -19.84
CA VAL A 253 -4.54 10.26 -18.81
C VAL A 253 -4.56 11.75 -19.14
N PRO A 254 -5.57 12.52 -18.69
CA PRO A 254 -5.55 13.97 -18.72
C PRO A 254 -4.24 14.55 -18.17
N ARG A 255 -3.74 15.59 -18.85
CA ARG A 255 -2.49 16.24 -18.48
C ARG A 255 -2.53 16.77 -17.05
N GLY A 256 -1.51 16.46 -16.28
CA GLY A 256 -1.39 16.92 -14.89
C GLY A 256 -2.35 16.25 -13.89
N GLN A 257 -3.17 15.28 -14.30
CA GLN A 257 -4.00 14.51 -13.37
C GLN A 257 -3.13 13.93 -12.24
N PRO A 258 -3.53 14.07 -10.96
CA PRO A 258 -2.87 13.41 -9.84
C PRO A 258 -2.96 11.88 -9.97
N LEU A 259 -1.84 11.19 -9.74
CA LEU A 259 -1.75 9.73 -9.88
C LEU A 259 -1.15 9.10 -8.63
N ASN A 260 -1.69 7.94 -8.24
CA ASN A 260 -1.31 7.21 -7.05
C ASN A 260 -1.05 5.74 -7.39
N VAL A 261 0.12 5.23 -7.00
CA VAL A 261 0.49 3.82 -7.25
C VAL A 261 -0.61 2.84 -6.84
N HIS A 262 -1.21 3.02 -5.66
CA HIS A 262 -2.19 2.09 -5.11
C HIS A 262 -3.60 2.19 -5.73
N GLN A 263 -3.86 3.19 -6.57
CA GLN A 263 -5.14 3.38 -7.27
C GLN A 263 -4.98 3.13 -8.76
N ASP A 264 -3.88 3.65 -9.32
CA ASP A 264 -3.62 3.65 -10.75
C ASP A 264 -2.86 2.40 -11.20
N CYS A 265 -2.04 1.79 -10.34
CA CYS A 265 -1.23 0.62 -10.66
C CYS A 265 -1.76 -0.68 -10.04
N ASP A 266 -3.08 -0.90 -10.01
CA ASP A 266 -3.63 -2.13 -9.42
C ASP A 266 -3.27 -3.37 -10.27
N MET A 267 -2.76 -4.41 -9.62
CA MET A 267 -2.29 -5.64 -10.27
C MET A 267 -3.43 -6.60 -10.66
N ILE A 268 -4.65 -6.36 -10.17
CA ILE A 268 -5.76 -7.32 -10.26
C ILE A 268 -6.32 -7.43 -11.68
N ASP A 269 -6.23 -6.37 -12.50
CA ASP A 269 -6.97 -6.28 -13.78
C ASP A 269 -6.10 -6.28 -15.04
N SER A 270 -4.79 -6.52 -14.93
CA SER A 270 -3.88 -6.45 -16.08
C SER A 270 -3.30 -7.83 -16.38
N PRO A 271 -3.21 -8.26 -17.66
CA PRO A 271 -2.39 -9.40 -18.05
C PRO A 271 -0.92 -9.03 -17.82
N ALA A 272 -0.51 -9.10 -16.56
CA ALA A 272 0.83 -8.89 -16.05
C ALA A 272 1.74 -9.95 -16.68
N ARG A 273 2.35 -9.61 -17.82
CA ARG A 273 3.37 -10.45 -18.42
C ARG A 273 4.69 -10.12 -17.74
N PRO A 274 5.32 -11.07 -17.02
CA PRO A 274 6.64 -10.84 -16.47
C PRO A 274 7.63 -10.68 -17.61
N GLU A 275 8.35 -9.57 -17.58
CA GLU A 275 9.53 -9.31 -18.38
C GLU A 275 10.77 -9.49 -17.50
N TYR A 276 11.83 -10.09 -18.01
CA TYR A 276 13.05 -10.32 -17.23
C TYR A 276 14.14 -9.38 -17.69
N LEU A 277 14.85 -8.79 -16.73
CA LEU A 277 16.00 -7.92 -16.97
C LEU A 277 17.30 -8.71 -16.80
N TYR A 278 18.18 -8.58 -17.78
CA TYR A 278 19.51 -9.17 -17.77
C TYR A 278 20.53 -8.11 -18.20
N ARG A 279 21.79 -8.30 -17.81
CA ARG A 279 22.83 -7.35 -18.21
C ARG A 279 23.30 -7.63 -19.63
N LEU A 280 23.61 -6.56 -20.37
CA LEU A 280 24.06 -6.71 -21.76
C LEU A 280 25.49 -7.23 -21.88
N ASP A 281 26.30 -7.10 -20.82
CA ASP A 281 27.66 -7.63 -20.72
C ASP A 281 27.71 -9.15 -20.47
N THR A 282 26.59 -9.79 -20.12
CA THR A 282 26.52 -11.24 -19.84
C THR A 282 26.14 -12.13 -21.04
N ILE A 283 25.97 -11.57 -22.25
CA ILE A 283 25.55 -12.31 -23.47
C ILE A 283 26.67 -12.45 -24.53
N LEU A 284 27.90 -12.05 -24.20
CA LEU A 284 29.08 -12.30 -25.06
C LEU A 284 29.91 -13.46 -24.55
#